data_AF-A0A2K8QQG3-F1
#
_entry.id   AF-A0A2K8QQG3-F1
#
_cell.length_a   1.000
_cell.length_b   1.000
_cell.length_c   1.000
_cell.angle_alpha   90.00
_cell.angle_beta   90.00
_cell.angle_gamma   90.00
#
_symmetry.space_group_name_H-M   'P 1'
#
loop_
_entity.id
_entity.type
_entity.pdbx_description
1 polymer ?
#
loop_
_entity_poly.entity_id
_entity_poly.type
_entity_poly.pdbx_seq_one_letter_code
_entity_poly.pdbx_strand_id
1 'polypeptide(L)'
;MPVFHHRNLPHHHTESEQDRWRSDFLLQLLTCDHPDLPLLHQRAARLQLPLDRPHRVTAWRLSGMPTLFSPSYAGCPEAQLHGARQQLQQQLQELMSEYLPPVMLGDLCLLALPADSPLLRRGHQDFTAFRQAINADIAPLTLFGGISGPINAAEHYRRGLSEARQALNAAESMRPEKGLCDYTDLGVLQLLTSVSDPTLLTRFMHDALGNLVENNRKSPNLLIETLDAVLQENGNLIKAAERLTIHRNTLHQRLQRIEQLSGGALNDPLFRLNASVALLVWRLSGSQTQGTAIPSFKTTSQE
;
A
#
# COMPACT_ATOMS: atom_id res chain seq x y z
N MET A 1 41.96 24.45 47.18
CA MET A 1 41.09 23.36 46.70
C MET A 1 39.64 23.82 46.81
N PRO A 2 39.01 24.40 45.78
CA PRO A 2 37.57 24.65 45.82
C PRO A 2 36.80 23.50 45.18
N VAL A 3 35.79 23.04 45.91
CA VAL A 3 34.85 21.99 45.57
C VAL A 3 33.88 22.54 44.51
N PHE A 4 33.82 21.92 43.33
CA PHE A 4 32.81 22.21 42.32
C PHE A 4 31.48 21.55 42.72
N HIS A 5 30.48 22.36 43.08
CA HIS A 5 29.09 21.94 43.09
C HIS A 5 28.61 21.79 41.65
N HIS A 6 28.35 20.55 41.21
CA HIS A 6 27.54 20.29 40.02
C HIS A 6 26.10 20.75 40.29
N ARG A 7 25.76 21.96 39.84
CA ARG A 7 24.37 22.34 39.60
C ARG A 7 23.85 21.48 38.45
N ASN A 8 22.99 20.52 38.77
CA ASN A 8 22.09 19.91 37.80
C ASN A 8 21.18 21.01 37.25
N LEU A 9 21.49 21.48 36.05
CA LEU A 9 20.59 22.30 35.24
C LEU A 9 19.56 21.37 34.59
N PRO A 10 18.25 21.62 34.69
CA PRO A 10 17.27 20.92 33.88
C PRO A 10 17.47 21.33 32.42
N HIS A 11 17.85 20.38 31.57
CA HIS A 11 17.88 20.60 30.13
C HIS A 11 16.43 20.73 29.64
N HIS A 12 15.97 21.96 29.47
CA HIS A 12 14.78 22.26 28.67
C HIS A 12 15.12 21.95 27.22
N HIS A 13 14.76 20.76 26.75
CA HIS A 13 14.86 20.39 25.34
C HIS A 13 13.90 21.25 24.53
N THR A 14 14.34 21.66 23.35
CA THR A 14 13.48 22.41 22.43
C THR A 14 12.35 21.51 21.91
N GLU A 15 11.18 22.06 21.61
CA GLU A 15 10.03 21.32 21.07
C GLU A 15 10.42 20.50 19.82
N SER A 16 11.34 21.03 19.01
CA SER A 16 11.94 20.35 17.85
C SER A 16 12.78 19.11 18.20
N GLU A 17 13.51 19.11 19.32
CA GLU A 17 14.29 17.94 19.78
C GLU A 17 13.38 16.84 20.32
N GLN A 18 12.30 17.23 21.02
CA GLN A 18 11.33 16.29 21.55
C GLN A 18 10.57 15.57 20.43
N ASP A 19 10.16 16.29 19.39
CA ASP A 19 9.53 15.69 18.20
C ASP A 19 10.46 14.72 17.49
N ARG A 20 11.74 15.08 17.33
CA ARG A 20 12.73 14.19 16.74
C ARG A 20 12.84 12.87 17.51
N TRP A 21 12.91 12.91 18.84
CA TRP A 21 12.98 11.69 19.65
C TRP A 21 11.69 10.86 19.61
N ARG A 22 10.53 11.51 19.50
CA ARG A 22 9.24 10.83 19.33
C ARG A 22 9.17 10.14 17.96
N SER A 23 9.63 10.78 16.88
CA SER A 23 9.74 10.16 15.56
C SER A 23 10.73 8.99 15.56
N ASP A 24 11.92 9.15 16.16
CA ASP A 24 12.91 8.07 16.25
C ASP A 24 12.36 6.88 17.05
N PHE A 25 11.63 7.14 18.13
CA PHE A 25 10.98 6.10 18.92
C PHE A 25 9.84 5.40 18.15
N LEU A 26 9.03 6.14 17.38
CA LEU A 26 8.02 5.55 16.50
C LEU A 26 8.68 4.66 15.46
N LEU A 27 9.74 5.13 14.80
CA LEU A 27 10.48 4.33 13.83
C LEU A 27 11.00 3.03 14.48
N GLN A 28 11.52 3.11 15.71
CA GLN A 28 11.93 1.93 16.46
C GLN A 28 10.76 0.97 16.75
N LEU A 29 9.60 1.47 17.20
CA LEU A 29 8.42 0.62 17.44
C LEU A 29 7.97 -0.11 16.17
N LEU A 30 8.03 0.57 15.02
CA LEU A 30 7.56 0.04 13.74
C LEU A 30 8.54 -0.97 13.11
N THR A 31 9.83 -0.89 13.45
CA THR A 31 10.89 -1.68 12.80
C THR A 31 11.57 -2.71 13.70
N CYS A 32 11.30 -2.71 15.01
CA CYS A 32 11.95 -3.61 15.95
C CYS A 32 11.43 -5.06 15.86
N ASP A 33 12.36 -6.01 15.75
CA ASP A 33 12.06 -7.44 15.63
C ASP A 33 11.80 -8.13 16.98
N HIS A 34 12.59 -7.77 18.00
CA HIS A 34 12.53 -8.34 19.35
C HIS A 34 12.57 -7.22 20.39
N PRO A 35 11.44 -6.55 20.64
CA PRO A 35 11.41 -5.42 21.55
C PRO A 35 11.55 -5.84 23.03
N ASP A 36 12.43 -5.15 23.76
CA ASP A 36 12.40 -5.15 25.23
C ASP A 36 11.17 -4.35 25.69
N LEU A 37 10.08 -5.06 25.98
CA LEU A 37 8.79 -4.47 26.32
C LEU A 37 8.88 -3.54 27.54
N PRO A 38 9.49 -3.92 28.68
CA PRO A 38 9.72 -3.00 29.79
C PRO A 38 10.39 -1.68 29.38
N LEU A 39 11.47 -1.77 28.58
CA LEU A 39 12.19 -0.58 28.12
C LEU A 39 11.34 0.30 27.19
N LEU A 40 10.56 -0.30 26.29
CA LEU A 40 9.64 0.44 25.42
C LEU A 40 8.58 1.20 26.22
N HIS A 41 7.96 0.55 27.22
CA HIS A 41 6.96 1.22 28.06
C HIS A 41 7.58 2.37 28.85
N GLN A 42 8.79 2.19 29.39
CA GLN A 42 9.51 3.25 30.11
C GLN A 42 9.82 4.44 29.19
N ARG A 43 10.26 4.18 27.95
CA ARG A 43 10.53 5.23 26.97
C ARG A 43 9.25 5.93 26.50
N ALA A 44 8.19 5.17 26.25
CA ALA A 44 6.89 5.73 25.88
C ALA A 44 6.35 6.66 26.98
N ALA A 45 6.43 6.26 28.24
CA ALA A 45 6.02 7.09 29.37
C ALA A 45 6.83 8.39 29.45
N ARG A 46 8.15 8.34 29.25
CA ARG A 46 9.02 9.53 29.22
C ARG A 46 8.71 10.46 28.05
N LEU A 47 8.39 9.90 26.90
CA LEU A 47 8.04 10.65 25.68
C LEU A 47 6.56 11.09 25.66
N GLN A 48 5.79 10.77 26.71
CA GLN A 48 4.35 11.04 26.81
C GLN A 48 3.57 10.45 25.63
N LEU A 49 3.85 9.18 25.36
CA LEU A 49 3.21 8.39 24.31
C LEU A 49 2.24 7.39 24.93
N PRO A 50 0.93 7.60 24.78
CA PRO A 50 -0.06 6.66 25.29
C PRO A 50 -0.02 5.40 24.43
N LEU A 51 0.61 4.32 24.89
CA LEU A 51 0.59 3.00 24.21
C LEU A 51 -0.50 2.08 24.77
N ASP A 52 -1.23 2.56 25.77
CA ASP A 52 -2.29 1.88 26.53
C ASP A 52 -3.65 1.89 25.82
N ARG A 53 -3.83 2.78 24.85
CA ARG A 53 -5.01 2.80 23.98
C ARG A 53 -4.73 2.17 22.62
N PRO A 54 -5.75 1.61 21.94
CA PRO A 54 -5.60 1.09 20.59
C PRO A 54 -5.10 2.17 19.61
N HIS A 55 -4.10 1.83 18.81
CA HIS A 55 -3.58 2.68 17.74
C HIS A 55 -3.82 2.05 16.37
N ARG A 56 -3.66 2.84 15.32
CA ARG A 56 -3.53 2.38 13.94
C ARG A 56 -2.32 3.06 13.33
N VAL A 57 -1.58 2.32 12.53
CA VAL A 57 -0.48 2.83 11.72
C VAL A 57 -1.02 3.21 10.36
N THR A 58 -0.62 4.36 9.83
CA THR A 58 -0.91 4.72 8.44
C THR A 58 0.38 4.92 7.68
N ALA A 59 0.43 4.41 6.46
CA ALA A 59 1.55 4.55 5.55
C ALA A 59 1.09 5.36 4.33
N TRP A 60 1.82 6.42 4.01
CA TRP A 60 1.54 7.31 2.88
C TRP A 60 2.72 7.35 1.93
N ARG A 61 2.50 7.21 0.63
CA ARG A 61 3.58 7.22 -0.37
C ARG A 61 3.31 8.21 -1.48
N LEU A 62 4.33 8.99 -1.81
CA LEU A 62 4.37 9.81 -3.03
C LEU A 62 4.77 8.92 -4.22
N SER A 63 3.80 8.58 -5.06
CA SER A 63 4.02 7.80 -6.29
C SER A 63 4.04 8.71 -7.53
N GLY A 64 4.47 8.17 -8.67
CA GLY A 64 4.64 8.92 -9.93
C GLY A 64 6.08 9.33 -10.25
N MET A 65 7.07 8.76 -9.54
CA MET A 65 8.50 9.02 -9.76
C MET A 65 8.94 8.75 -11.21
N PRO A 66 8.53 7.66 -11.90
CA PRO A 66 8.94 7.43 -13.28
C PRO A 66 8.49 8.54 -14.25
N THR A 67 7.31 9.12 -14.00
CA THR A 67 6.79 10.25 -14.79
C THR A 67 7.57 11.53 -14.49
N LEU A 68 7.86 11.77 -13.20
CA LEU A 68 8.57 12.97 -12.75
C LEU A 68 10.02 13.01 -13.26
N PHE A 69 10.71 11.87 -13.26
CA PHE A 69 12.09 11.73 -13.73
C PHE A 69 12.18 11.31 -15.22
N SER A 70 11.08 11.44 -15.97
CA SER A 70 11.07 11.20 -17.41
C SER A 70 11.93 12.26 -18.14
N PRO A 71 12.67 11.90 -19.21
CA PRO A 71 13.40 12.87 -20.03
C PRO A 71 12.53 13.98 -20.62
N SER A 72 11.22 13.75 -20.72
CA SER A 72 10.23 14.71 -21.25
C SER A 72 9.67 15.69 -20.20
N TYR A 73 10.02 15.54 -18.92
CA TYR A 73 9.56 16.45 -17.87
C TYR A 73 10.28 17.80 -17.97
N ALA A 74 9.53 18.89 -18.12
CA ALA A 74 10.08 20.21 -18.38
C ALA A 74 10.61 20.95 -17.13
N GLY A 75 10.37 20.42 -15.93
CA GLY A 75 10.75 21.04 -14.65
C GLY A 75 12.02 20.44 -14.02
N CYS A 76 12.29 20.79 -12.76
CA CYS A 76 13.33 20.17 -11.95
C CYS A 76 12.71 19.06 -11.06
N PRO A 77 12.91 17.77 -11.39
CA PRO A 77 12.33 16.65 -10.66
C PRO A 77 12.61 16.68 -9.16
N GLU A 78 13.86 16.96 -8.79
CA GLU A 78 14.32 17.00 -7.40
C GLU A 78 13.63 18.11 -6.62
N ALA A 79 13.47 19.30 -7.21
CA ALA A 79 12.76 20.42 -6.59
C ALA A 79 11.28 20.11 -6.39
N GLN A 80 10.62 19.49 -7.39
CA GLN A 80 9.22 19.08 -7.30
C GLN A 80 9.01 18.04 -6.20
N LEU A 81 9.87 17.02 -6.13
CA LEU A 81 9.81 15.99 -5.09
C LEU A 81 10.06 16.58 -3.70
N HIS A 82 11.05 17.47 -3.57
CA HIS A 82 11.33 18.16 -2.32
C HIS A 82 10.15 19.02 -1.87
N GLY A 83 9.56 19.80 -2.78
CA GLY A 83 8.38 20.62 -2.52
C GLY A 83 7.18 19.77 -2.06
N ALA A 84 6.91 18.67 -2.75
CA ALA A 84 5.83 17.75 -2.37
C ALA A 84 6.04 17.14 -0.97
N ARG A 85 7.29 16.76 -0.62
CA ARG A 85 7.63 16.27 0.72
C ARG A 85 7.44 17.34 1.79
N GLN A 86 7.90 18.56 1.53
CA GLN A 86 7.77 19.67 2.46
C GLN A 86 6.30 20.02 2.70
N GLN A 87 5.48 20.05 1.65
CA GLN A 87 4.05 20.30 1.76
C GLN A 87 3.34 19.19 2.55
N LEU A 88 3.65 17.92 2.27
CA LEU A 88 3.11 16.79 3.01
C LEU A 88 3.46 16.90 4.50
N GLN A 89 4.72 17.19 4.82
CA GLN A 89 5.18 17.36 6.19
C GLN A 89 4.47 18.53 6.89
N GLN A 90 4.33 19.68 6.23
CA GLN A 90 3.65 20.85 6.80
C GLN A 90 2.18 20.58 7.11
N GLN A 91 1.45 20.02 6.15
CA GLN A 91 0.03 19.70 6.33
C GLN A 91 -0.19 18.64 7.43
N LEU A 92 0.69 17.63 7.51
CA LEU A 92 0.64 16.66 8.60
C LEU A 92 0.91 17.31 9.96
N GLN A 93 1.86 18.25 10.03
CA GLN A 93 2.16 18.96 11.27
C GLN A 93 0.97 19.80 11.75
N GLU A 94 0.25 20.44 10.82
CA GLU A 94 -0.99 21.18 11.11
C GLU A 94 -2.14 20.27 11.58
N LEU A 95 -2.30 19.11 10.93
CA LEU A 95 -3.34 18.13 11.27
C LEU A 95 -3.08 17.35 12.57
N MET A 96 -1.82 17.31 13.03
CA MET A 96 -1.36 16.31 14.01
C MET A 96 -0.60 16.87 15.21
N SER A 97 -0.77 18.14 15.54
CA SER A 97 -0.14 18.77 16.72
C SER A 97 -0.35 17.99 18.03
N GLU A 98 -1.43 17.20 18.13
CA GLU A 98 -1.77 16.40 19.32
C GLU A 98 -1.28 14.93 19.26
N TYR A 99 -0.67 14.47 18.17
CA TYR A 99 -0.32 13.04 17.96
C TYR A 99 1.20 12.76 17.96
N LEU A 100 1.56 11.52 17.61
CA LEU A 100 2.94 11.16 17.31
C LEU A 100 3.40 11.88 16.04
N PRO A 101 4.57 12.55 16.05
CA PRO A 101 5.09 13.20 14.87
C PRO A 101 5.34 12.16 13.76
N PRO A 102 5.15 12.56 12.49
CA PRO A 102 5.40 11.69 11.36
C PRO A 102 6.84 11.20 11.30
N VAL A 103 7.02 10.00 10.76
CA VAL A 103 8.32 9.47 10.37
C VAL A 103 8.42 9.54 8.85
N MET A 104 9.35 10.34 8.35
CA MET A 104 9.61 10.51 6.92
C MET A 104 10.78 9.62 6.49
N LEU A 105 10.53 8.71 5.55
CA LEU A 105 11.51 7.79 4.95
C LEU A 105 11.48 7.93 3.44
N GLY A 106 12.13 8.98 2.92
CA GLY A 106 12.13 9.27 1.48
C GLY A 106 10.74 9.66 0.97
N ASP A 107 10.15 8.85 0.09
CA ASP A 107 8.80 9.02 -0.46
C ASP A 107 7.69 8.45 0.45
N LEU A 108 8.07 7.70 1.49
CA LEU A 108 7.17 7.08 2.45
C LEU A 108 7.06 7.92 3.74
N CYS A 109 5.84 8.17 4.20
CA CYS A 109 5.52 8.78 5.48
C CYS A 109 4.74 7.78 6.34
N LEU A 110 5.15 7.64 7.60
CA LEU A 110 4.52 6.74 8.57
C LEU A 110 3.97 7.54 9.75
N LEU A 111 2.73 7.23 10.13
CA LEU A 111 2.03 7.83 11.26
C LEU A 111 1.52 6.73 12.18
N ALA A 112 1.43 7.02 13.47
CA ALA A 112 0.66 6.23 14.42
C ALA A 112 -0.36 7.12 15.12
N LEU A 113 -1.63 6.76 14.99
CA LEU A 113 -2.76 7.52 15.49
C LEU A 113 -3.60 6.66 16.43
N PRO A 114 -4.20 7.23 17.48
CA PRO A 114 -5.21 6.55 18.26
C PRO A 114 -6.33 6.03 17.34
N ALA A 115 -6.81 4.81 17.54
CA ALA A 115 -7.83 4.20 16.69
C ALA A 115 -9.15 4.99 16.69
N ASP A 116 -9.39 5.75 17.76
CA ASP A 116 -10.51 6.66 17.92
C ASP A 116 -10.20 8.09 17.45
N SER A 117 -9.06 8.35 16.79
CA SER A 117 -8.78 9.67 16.21
C SER A 117 -9.89 10.07 15.21
N PRO A 118 -10.35 11.34 15.21
CA PRO A 118 -11.30 11.84 14.22
C PRO A 118 -10.89 11.52 12.77
N LEU A 119 -9.58 11.57 12.47
CA LEU A 119 -9.02 11.25 11.14
C LEU A 119 -9.32 9.82 10.68
N LEU A 120 -9.48 8.90 11.63
CA LEU A 120 -9.77 7.49 11.40
C LEU A 120 -11.27 7.15 11.53
N ARG A 121 -12.10 8.08 12.01
CA ARG A 121 -13.56 7.88 12.13
C ARG A 121 -14.25 8.08 10.78
N ARG A 122 -15.55 7.72 10.72
CA ARG A 122 -16.47 8.00 9.59
C ARG A 122 -15.98 7.49 8.22
N GLY A 123 -15.32 6.33 8.18
CA GLY A 123 -14.83 5.76 6.91
C GLY A 123 -13.71 6.58 6.27
N HIS A 124 -12.87 7.22 7.10
CA HIS A 124 -11.65 7.92 6.68
C HIS A 124 -11.89 9.09 5.72
N GLN A 125 -13.03 9.77 5.86
CA GLN A 125 -13.38 10.95 5.06
C GLN A 125 -12.33 12.07 5.18
N ASP A 126 -11.85 12.33 6.40
CA ASP A 126 -10.84 13.36 6.65
C ASP A 126 -9.52 13.03 5.96
N PHE A 127 -9.10 11.75 5.99
CA PHE A 127 -7.92 11.31 5.24
C PHE A 127 -8.10 11.34 3.73
N THR A 128 -9.31 11.09 3.25
CA THR A 128 -9.64 11.23 1.84
C THR A 128 -9.55 12.70 1.40
N ALA A 129 -10.09 13.61 2.21
CA ALA A 129 -10.02 15.06 1.97
C ALA A 129 -8.57 15.58 2.04
N PHE A 130 -7.81 15.17 3.06
CA PHE A 130 -6.39 15.46 3.19
C PHE A 130 -5.61 15.05 1.94
N ARG A 131 -5.80 13.80 1.48
CA ARG A 131 -5.16 13.30 0.26
C ARG A 131 -5.54 14.14 -0.97
N GLN A 132 -6.82 14.50 -1.12
CA GLN A 132 -7.28 15.32 -2.24
C GLN A 132 -6.64 16.72 -2.23
N ALA A 133 -6.53 17.34 -1.05
CA ALA A 133 -5.87 18.63 -0.90
C ALA A 133 -4.39 18.55 -1.30
N ILE A 134 -3.64 17.55 -0.79
CA ILE A 134 -2.24 17.35 -1.18
C ILE A 134 -2.11 17.12 -2.69
N ASN A 135 -2.92 16.23 -3.27
CA ASN A 135 -2.86 15.87 -4.69
C ASN A 135 -3.13 17.04 -5.65
N ALA A 136 -3.85 18.07 -5.21
CA ALA A 136 -4.10 19.26 -6.02
C ALA A 136 -2.80 20.03 -6.34
N ASP A 137 -1.81 19.96 -5.44
CA ASP A 137 -0.62 20.80 -5.49
C ASP A 137 0.66 20.03 -5.86
N ILE A 138 0.68 18.70 -5.73
CA ILE A 138 1.89 17.89 -5.93
C ILE A 138 2.02 17.25 -7.32
N ALA A 139 1.10 17.53 -8.25
CA ALA A 139 1.14 16.99 -9.62
C ALA A 139 2.53 17.22 -10.26
N PRO A 140 3.12 16.24 -10.97
CA PRO A 140 2.53 14.99 -11.46
C PRO A 140 2.57 13.82 -10.46
N LEU A 141 3.01 14.04 -9.22
CA LEU A 141 2.99 13.01 -8.19
C LEU A 141 1.56 12.75 -7.70
N THR A 142 1.35 11.61 -7.07
CA THR A 142 0.08 11.26 -6.42
C THR A 142 0.35 10.61 -5.09
N LEU A 143 -0.36 11.06 -4.06
CA LEU A 143 -0.31 10.50 -2.73
C LEU A 143 -1.25 9.29 -2.62
N PHE A 144 -0.68 8.16 -2.19
CA PHE A 144 -1.41 6.95 -1.82
C PHE A 144 -1.33 6.70 -0.33
N GLY A 145 -2.36 6.11 0.25
CA GLY A 145 -2.45 5.82 1.68
C GLY A 145 -2.90 4.40 1.99
N GLY A 146 -2.36 3.83 3.06
CA GLY A 146 -2.77 2.56 3.64
C GLY A 146 -2.90 2.66 5.15
N ILE A 147 -3.92 2.01 5.73
CA ILE A 147 -4.24 2.08 7.16
C ILE A 147 -4.20 0.65 7.72
N SER A 148 -3.45 0.40 8.79
CA SER A 148 -3.37 -0.91 9.46
C SER A 148 -4.65 -1.25 10.22
N GLY A 149 -4.85 -2.51 10.61
CA GLY A 149 -5.81 -2.85 11.65
C GLY A 149 -5.47 -2.22 13.02
N PRO A 150 -6.35 -2.34 14.02
CA PRO A 150 -6.09 -1.85 15.36
C PRO A 150 -4.94 -2.60 16.05
N ILE A 151 -4.12 -1.83 16.77
CA ILE A 151 -2.90 -2.24 17.47
C ILE A 151 -3.13 -1.97 18.95
N ASN A 152 -3.22 -3.03 19.75
CA ASN A 152 -3.57 -2.92 21.17
C ASN A 152 -2.35 -3.04 22.11
N ALA A 153 -1.15 -3.24 21.57
CA ALA A 153 0.08 -3.38 22.36
C ALA A 153 1.32 -2.96 21.55
N ALA A 154 2.39 -2.57 22.25
CA ALA A 154 3.64 -2.09 21.65
C ALA A 154 4.29 -3.11 20.69
N GLU A 155 4.22 -4.40 20.99
CA GLU A 155 4.74 -5.50 20.14
C GLU A 155 4.04 -5.61 18.78
N HIS A 156 2.80 -5.12 18.67
CA HIS A 156 2.01 -5.21 17.45
C HIS A 156 2.28 -4.07 16.47
N TYR A 157 3.13 -3.09 16.79
CA TYR A 157 3.44 -1.97 15.89
C TYR A 157 4.13 -2.41 14.60
N ARG A 158 5.01 -3.42 14.67
CA ARG A 158 5.62 -4.02 13.47
C ARG A 158 4.59 -4.67 12.56
N ARG A 159 3.63 -5.41 13.15
CA ARG A 159 2.50 -5.97 12.42
C ARG A 159 1.68 -4.86 11.77
N GLY A 160 1.38 -3.80 12.53
CA GLY A 160 0.68 -2.61 12.04
C GLY A 160 1.37 -1.95 10.84
N LEU A 161 2.70 -1.80 10.89
CA LEU A 161 3.46 -1.29 9.73
C LEU A 161 3.30 -2.20 8.50
N SER A 162 3.39 -3.51 8.70
CA SER A 162 3.21 -4.48 7.60
C SER A 162 1.81 -4.38 6.99
N GLU A 163 0.77 -4.36 7.82
CA GLU A 163 -0.64 -4.20 7.42
C GLU A 163 -0.87 -2.88 6.67
N ALA A 164 -0.37 -1.75 7.19
CA ALA A 164 -0.50 -0.44 6.54
C ALA A 164 0.20 -0.41 5.17
N ARG A 165 1.39 -1.01 5.05
CA ARG A 165 2.11 -1.13 3.77
C ARG A 165 1.38 -2.02 2.77
N GLN A 166 0.77 -3.12 3.22
CA GLN A 166 -0.03 -3.99 2.38
C GLN A 166 -1.27 -3.26 1.85
N ALA A 167 -1.98 -2.53 2.70
CA ALA A 167 -3.10 -1.70 2.31
C ALA A 167 -2.69 -0.58 1.34
N LEU A 168 -1.55 0.06 1.58
CA LEU A 168 -0.98 1.09 0.70
C LEU A 168 -0.68 0.53 -0.69
N ASN A 169 -0.01 -0.63 -0.78
CA ASN A 169 0.29 -1.27 -2.05
C ASN A 169 -0.99 -1.70 -2.78
N ALA A 170 -2.01 -2.16 -2.06
CA ALA A 170 -3.32 -2.47 -2.65
C ALA A 170 -4.02 -1.20 -3.18
N ALA A 171 -3.95 -0.08 -2.46
CA ALA A 171 -4.50 1.20 -2.91
C ALA A 171 -3.86 1.66 -4.22
N GLU A 172 -2.54 1.53 -4.33
CA GLU A 172 -1.76 1.88 -5.52
C GLU A 172 -2.02 0.94 -6.71
N SER A 173 -2.18 -0.37 -6.46
CA SER A 173 -2.30 -1.38 -7.53
C SER A 173 -3.71 -1.59 -8.06
N MET A 174 -4.73 -1.47 -7.21
CA MET A 174 -6.08 -1.99 -7.51
C MET A 174 -7.14 -0.91 -7.69
N ARG A 175 -7.02 0.24 -7.01
CA ARG A 175 -8.02 1.33 -7.04
C ARG A 175 -7.36 2.70 -6.92
N PRO A 176 -6.57 3.11 -7.93
CA PRO A 176 -5.82 4.35 -7.85
C PRO A 176 -6.72 5.59 -7.64
N GLU A 177 -7.97 5.54 -8.12
CA GLU A 177 -8.96 6.61 -7.94
C GLU A 177 -9.33 6.85 -6.46
N LYS A 178 -9.41 5.80 -5.65
CA LYS A 178 -9.63 5.94 -4.20
C LYS A 178 -8.34 6.38 -3.51
N GLY A 179 -7.22 5.76 -3.90
CA GLY A 179 -5.87 6.09 -3.42
C GLY A 179 -5.67 5.98 -1.90
N LEU A 180 -6.64 5.46 -1.17
CA LEU A 180 -6.59 5.16 0.26
C LEU A 180 -7.25 3.79 0.46
N CYS A 181 -6.62 2.92 1.24
CA CYS A 181 -7.20 1.63 1.61
C CYS A 181 -7.04 1.37 3.11
N ASP A 182 -8.11 0.87 3.71
CA ASP A 182 -8.07 0.27 5.03
C ASP A 182 -7.69 -1.21 4.92
N TYR A 183 -6.74 -1.66 5.73
CA TYR A 183 -6.38 -3.07 5.84
C TYR A 183 -7.59 -3.93 6.17
N THR A 184 -8.51 -3.48 7.04
CA THR A 184 -9.71 -4.26 7.41
C THR A 184 -10.65 -4.52 6.24
N ASP A 185 -10.57 -3.69 5.20
CA ASP A 185 -11.42 -3.77 4.01
C ASP A 185 -10.82 -4.65 2.90
N LEU A 186 -9.59 -5.14 3.07
CA LEU A 186 -8.88 -5.96 2.09
C LEU A 186 -9.48 -7.36 1.91
N GLY A 187 -10.22 -7.88 2.91
CA GLY A 187 -10.84 -9.20 2.84
C GLY A 187 -9.82 -10.31 2.53
N VAL A 188 -10.06 -11.08 1.46
CA VAL A 188 -9.18 -12.19 1.03
C VAL A 188 -7.73 -11.76 0.77
N LEU A 189 -7.49 -10.49 0.41
CA LEU A 189 -6.15 -9.98 0.18
C LEU A 189 -5.28 -10.05 1.44
N GLN A 190 -5.85 -9.92 2.64
CA GLN A 190 -5.11 -10.09 3.90
C GLN A 190 -4.51 -11.50 4.03
N LEU A 191 -5.25 -12.53 3.59
CA LEU A 191 -4.79 -13.91 3.60
C LEU A 191 -3.65 -14.11 2.62
N LEU A 192 -3.76 -13.53 1.42
CA LEU A 192 -2.74 -13.62 0.39
C LEU A 192 -1.44 -12.93 0.81
N THR A 193 -1.52 -11.73 1.38
CA THR A 193 -0.33 -10.99 1.82
C THR A 193 0.33 -11.58 3.07
N SER A 194 -0.37 -12.44 3.81
CA SER A 194 0.18 -13.18 4.96
C SER A 194 0.99 -14.42 4.55
N VAL A 195 0.94 -14.84 3.28
CA VAL A 195 1.74 -15.96 2.78
C VAL A 195 3.22 -15.56 2.78
N SER A 196 4.01 -16.23 3.64
CA SER A 196 5.44 -15.90 3.82
C SER A 196 6.31 -16.24 2.60
N ASP A 197 5.89 -17.20 1.79
CA ASP A 197 6.57 -17.60 0.57
C ASP A 197 5.91 -16.96 -0.67
N PRO A 198 6.46 -15.85 -1.22
CA PRO A 198 5.91 -15.20 -2.40
C PRO A 198 5.99 -16.08 -3.66
N THR A 199 6.84 -17.11 -3.68
CA THR A 199 6.94 -18.03 -4.82
C THR A 199 5.69 -18.91 -4.93
N LEU A 200 5.03 -19.22 -3.81
CA LEU A 200 3.77 -19.97 -3.80
C LEU A 200 2.66 -19.19 -4.48
N LEU A 201 2.52 -17.90 -4.17
CA LEU A 201 1.53 -17.02 -4.82
C LEU A 201 1.83 -16.88 -6.33
N THR A 202 3.11 -16.69 -6.67
CA THR A 202 3.55 -16.55 -8.06
C THR A 202 3.28 -17.82 -8.87
N ARG A 203 3.57 -19.00 -8.31
CA ARG A 203 3.28 -20.30 -8.92
C ARG A 203 1.78 -20.51 -9.08
N PHE A 204 0.99 -20.26 -8.03
CA PHE A 204 -0.47 -20.37 -8.11
C PHE A 204 -1.06 -19.48 -9.21
N MET A 205 -0.60 -18.22 -9.30
CA MET A 205 -1.00 -17.30 -10.36
C MET A 205 -0.59 -17.83 -11.74
N HIS A 206 0.64 -18.34 -11.89
CA HIS A 206 1.14 -18.91 -13.14
C HIS A 206 0.33 -20.14 -13.56
N ASP A 207 0.02 -21.04 -12.63
CA ASP A 207 -0.74 -22.25 -12.91
C ASP A 207 -2.17 -21.92 -13.38
N ALA A 208 -2.78 -20.88 -12.80
CA ALA A 208 -4.14 -20.47 -13.14
C ALA A 208 -4.23 -19.58 -14.41
N LEU A 209 -3.28 -18.69 -14.65
CA LEU A 209 -3.35 -17.66 -15.69
C LEU A 209 -2.28 -17.78 -16.78
N GLY A 210 -1.18 -18.52 -16.54
CA GLY A 210 -0.02 -18.56 -17.43
C GLY A 210 -0.36 -19.06 -18.83
N ASN A 211 -1.22 -20.07 -18.94
CA ASN A 211 -1.67 -20.59 -20.24
C ASN A 211 -2.54 -19.60 -21.05
N LEU A 212 -3.04 -18.54 -20.40
CA LEU A 212 -3.84 -17.49 -21.05
C LEU A 212 -2.97 -16.38 -21.65
N VAL A 213 -1.66 -16.41 -21.41
CA VAL A 213 -0.71 -15.42 -21.94
C VAL A 213 -0.30 -15.82 -23.36
N GLU A 214 -0.65 -14.99 -24.33
CA GLU A 214 -0.33 -15.23 -25.74
C GLU A 214 0.86 -14.37 -26.19
N ASN A 215 2.08 -14.78 -25.81
CA ASN A 215 3.34 -14.03 -25.99
C ASN A 215 3.60 -13.49 -27.42
N ASN A 216 3.10 -14.18 -28.45
CA ASN A 216 3.32 -13.82 -29.86
C ASN A 216 2.24 -12.87 -30.44
N ARG A 217 1.33 -12.35 -29.61
CA ARG A 217 0.26 -11.44 -30.03
C ARG A 217 0.55 -10.00 -29.64
N LYS A 218 -0.08 -9.06 -30.35
CA LYS A 218 -0.02 -7.62 -30.05
C LYS A 218 -0.46 -7.28 -28.61
N SER A 219 -1.35 -8.09 -28.04
CA SER A 219 -1.85 -7.95 -26.66
C SER A 219 -1.74 -9.30 -25.95
N PRO A 220 -0.58 -9.63 -25.35
CA PRO A 220 -0.36 -10.94 -24.74
C PRO A 220 -1.32 -11.30 -23.60
N ASN A 221 -1.81 -10.29 -22.87
CA ASN A 221 -2.68 -10.46 -21.71
C ASN A 221 -4.18 -10.34 -22.04
N LEU A 222 -4.56 -10.28 -23.33
CA LEU A 222 -5.93 -10.00 -23.75
C LEU A 222 -6.97 -10.97 -23.16
N LEU A 223 -6.62 -12.25 -23.04
CA LEU A 223 -7.50 -13.26 -22.46
C LEU A 223 -7.62 -13.10 -20.93
N ILE A 224 -6.54 -12.72 -20.25
CA ILE A 224 -6.54 -12.41 -18.81
C ILE A 224 -7.43 -11.18 -18.55
N GLU A 225 -7.28 -10.12 -19.33
CA GLU A 225 -8.12 -8.90 -19.24
C GLU A 225 -9.60 -9.22 -19.50
N THR A 226 -9.87 -10.12 -20.45
CA THR A 226 -11.24 -10.57 -20.75
C THR A 226 -11.83 -11.37 -19.59
N LEU A 227 -11.05 -12.27 -18.99
CA LEU A 227 -11.46 -13.05 -17.82
C LEU A 227 -11.73 -12.15 -16.62
N ASP A 228 -10.86 -11.18 -16.34
CA ASP A 228 -11.06 -10.21 -15.26
C ASP A 228 -12.35 -9.42 -15.47
N ALA A 229 -12.59 -8.86 -16.65
CA ALA A 229 -13.82 -8.13 -16.93
C ALA A 229 -15.09 -8.98 -16.71
N VAL A 230 -15.10 -10.24 -17.13
CA VAL A 230 -16.23 -11.14 -16.89
C VAL A 230 -16.44 -11.42 -15.41
N LEU A 231 -15.38 -11.64 -14.64
CA LEU A 231 -15.47 -11.91 -13.21
C LEU A 231 -15.87 -10.66 -12.41
N GLN A 232 -15.38 -9.47 -12.78
CA GLN A 232 -15.79 -8.20 -12.17
C GLN A 232 -17.29 -7.90 -12.35
N GLU A 233 -17.87 -8.33 -13.48
CA GLU A 233 -19.30 -8.19 -13.76
C GLU A 233 -20.14 -9.39 -13.27
N ASN A 234 -19.60 -10.19 -12.33
CA ASN A 234 -20.24 -11.38 -11.76
C ASN A 234 -20.71 -12.39 -12.82
N GLY A 235 -19.97 -12.53 -13.92
CA GLY A 235 -20.31 -13.41 -15.04
C GLY A 235 -21.35 -12.83 -16.02
N ASN A 236 -21.77 -11.58 -15.85
CA ASN A 236 -22.68 -10.94 -16.81
C ASN A 236 -21.94 -10.58 -18.11
N LEU A 237 -22.13 -11.42 -19.12
CA LEU A 237 -21.44 -11.28 -20.41
C LEU A 237 -21.80 -10.00 -21.17
N ILE A 238 -23.02 -9.48 -20.99
CA ILE A 238 -23.46 -8.25 -21.67
C ILE A 238 -22.67 -7.07 -21.09
N LYS A 239 -22.67 -6.93 -19.76
CA LYS A 239 -21.92 -5.88 -19.06
C LYS A 239 -20.42 -6.00 -19.30
N ALA A 240 -19.88 -7.22 -19.32
CA ALA A 240 -18.47 -7.43 -19.60
C ALA A 240 -18.09 -7.03 -21.04
N ALA A 241 -18.95 -7.31 -22.03
CA ALA A 241 -18.74 -6.89 -23.41
C ALA A 241 -18.78 -5.36 -23.56
N GLU A 242 -19.74 -4.70 -22.89
CA GLU A 242 -19.83 -3.24 -22.81
C GLU A 242 -18.58 -2.63 -22.17
N ARG A 243 -18.15 -3.16 -21.02
CA ARG A 243 -16.93 -2.73 -20.31
C ARG A 243 -15.68 -2.84 -21.18
N LEU A 244 -15.56 -3.93 -21.94
CA LEU A 244 -14.44 -4.15 -22.86
C LEU A 244 -14.60 -3.40 -24.19
N THR A 245 -15.73 -2.73 -24.43
CA THR A 245 -16.07 -2.09 -25.71
C THR A 245 -15.94 -3.05 -26.90
N ILE A 246 -16.43 -4.28 -26.76
CA ILE A 246 -16.41 -5.30 -27.81
C ILE A 246 -17.81 -5.87 -28.07
N HIS A 247 -17.98 -6.47 -29.24
CA HIS A 247 -19.21 -7.19 -29.56
C HIS A 247 -19.30 -8.51 -28.78
N ARG A 248 -20.52 -8.92 -28.40
CA ARG A 248 -20.79 -10.17 -27.67
C ARG A 248 -20.19 -11.42 -28.33
N ASN A 249 -20.17 -11.50 -29.66
CA ASN A 249 -19.61 -12.64 -30.39
C ASN A 249 -18.10 -12.75 -30.16
N THR A 250 -17.39 -11.63 -30.15
CA THR A 250 -15.96 -11.57 -29.86
C THR A 250 -15.68 -11.99 -28.42
N LEU A 251 -16.51 -11.54 -27.47
CA LEU A 251 -16.41 -11.99 -26.09
C LEU A 251 -16.59 -13.51 -25.98
N HIS A 252 -17.64 -14.07 -26.60
CA HIS A 252 -17.87 -15.52 -26.60
C HIS A 252 -16.69 -16.32 -27.18
N GLN A 253 -16.12 -15.87 -28.30
CA GLN A 253 -14.94 -16.52 -28.90
C GLN A 253 -13.74 -16.49 -27.95
N ARG A 254 -13.51 -15.38 -27.24
CA ARG A 254 -12.44 -15.27 -26.24
C ARG A 254 -12.69 -16.15 -25.03
N LEU A 255 -13.94 -16.28 -24.57
CA LEU A 255 -14.27 -17.16 -23.44
C LEU A 255 -14.09 -18.64 -23.80
N GLN A 256 -14.51 -19.07 -24.99
CA GLN A 256 -14.22 -20.42 -25.49
C GLN A 256 -12.72 -20.69 -25.54
N ARG A 257 -11.93 -19.71 -26.00
CA ARG A 257 -10.47 -19.79 -26.02
C ARG A 257 -9.89 -19.91 -24.60
N ILE A 258 -10.41 -19.15 -23.64
CA ILE A 258 -9.99 -19.23 -22.23
C ILE A 258 -10.25 -20.63 -21.68
N GLU A 259 -11.46 -21.16 -21.85
CA GLU A 259 -11.82 -22.50 -21.35
C GLU A 259 -10.98 -23.61 -21.99
N GLN A 260 -10.67 -23.49 -23.28
CA GLN A 260 -9.78 -24.43 -23.98
C GLN A 260 -8.34 -24.43 -23.44
N LEU A 261 -7.80 -23.25 -23.11
CA LEU A 261 -6.42 -23.10 -22.66
C LEU A 261 -6.24 -23.38 -21.17
N SER A 262 -7.24 -23.04 -20.35
CA SER A 262 -7.21 -23.29 -18.91
C SER A 262 -7.63 -24.72 -18.53
N GLY A 263 -8.39 -25.40 -19.40
CA GLY A 263 -9.01 -26.68 -19.11
C GLY A 263 -10.16 -26.61 -18.09
N GLY A 264 -10.57 -25.39 -17.69
CA GLY A 264 -11.65 -25.14 -16.74
C GLY A 264 -12.79 -24.36 -17.37
N ALA A 265 -14.01 -24.54 -16.85
CA ALA A 265 -15.21 -23.90 -17.36
C ALA A 265 -15.64 -22.71 -16.49
N LEU A 266 -16.15 -21.64 -17.09
CA LEU A 266 -16.60 -20.44 -16.35
C LEU A 266 -17.83 -20.70 -15.49
N ASN A 267 -18.57 -21.77 -15.75
CA ASN A 267 -19.69 -22.18 -14.90
C ASN A 267 -19.23 -22.95 -13.65
N ASP A 268 -17.99 -23.43 -13.59
CA ASP A 268 -17.42 -24.09 -12.42
C ASP A 268 -17.08 -23.05 -11.33
N PRO A 269 -17.72 -23.13 -10.15
CA PRO A 269 -17.42 -22.24 -9.04
C PRO A 269 -15.94 -22.27 -8.61
N LEU A 270 -15.29 -23.44 -8.63
CA LEU A 270 -13.90 -23.56 -8.17
C LEU A 270 -12.93 -22.92 -9.16
N PHE A 271 -13.14 -23.13 -10.46
CA PHE A 271 -12.40 -22.43 -11.50
C PHE A 271 -12.52 -20.90 -11.36
N ARG A 272 -13.74 -20.37 -11.19
CA ARG A 272 -13.96 -18.92 -11.01
C ARG A 272 -13.27 -18.36 -9.77
N LEU A 273 -13.30 -19.09 -8.66
CA LEU A 273 -12.61 -18.71 -7.43
C LEU A 273 -11.10 -18.66 -7.65
N ASN A 274 -10.52 -19.73 -8.20
CA ASN A 274 -9.08 -19.81 -8.48
C ASN A 274 -8.62 -18.70 -9.43
N ALA A 275 -9.38 -18.46 -10.52
CA ALA A 275 -9.12 -17.38 -11.45
C ALA A 275 -9.19 -16.01 -10.78
N SER A 276 -10.20 -15.77 -9.93
CA SER A 276 -10.36 -14.52 -9.18
C SER A 276 -9.18 -14.28 -8.23
N VAL A 277 -8.75 -15.29 -7.48
CA VAL A 277 -7.58 -15.19 -6.59
C VAL A 277 -6.30 -14.96 -7.39
N ALA A 278 -6.11 -15.68 -8.50
CA ALA A 278 -4.93 -15.49 -9.35
C ALA A 278 -4.88 -14.07 -9.96
N LEU A 279 -6.02 -13.51 -10.36
CA LEU A 279 -6.14 -12.12 -10.84
C LEU A 279 -5.87 -11.08 -9.75
N LEU A 280 -6.18 -11.38 -8.48
CA LEU A 280 -5.79 -10.53 -7.36
C LEU A 280 -4.26 -10.54 -7.19
N VAL A 281 -3.63 -11.73 -7.20
CA VAL A 281 -2.18 -11.87 -7.10
C VAL A 281 -1.47 -11.18 -8.28
N TRP A 282 -2.00 -11.33 -9.50
CA TRP A 282 -1.46 -10.69 -10.69
C TRP A 282 -1.45 -9.16 -10.58
N ARG A 283 -2.55 -8.55 -10.11
CA ARG A 283 -2.64 -7.09 -9.86
C ARG A 283 -1.67 -6.62 -8.79
N LEU A 284 -1.55 -7.35 -7.68
CA LEU A 284 -0.60 -7.03 -6.61
C LEU A 284 0.87 -7.13 -7.08
N SER A 285 1.16 -8.03 -8.01
CA SER A 285 2.51 -8.21 -8.54
C SER A 285 2.94 -7.07 -9.47
N GLY A 286 1.98 -6.38 -10.10
CA GLY A 286 2.25 -5.27 -11.02
C GLY A 286 2.80 -3.99 -10.39
N SER A 287 2.65 -3.79 -9.06
CA SER A 287 3.18 -2.61 -8.36
C SER A 287 4.58 -2.78 -7.79
N GLN A 288 5.05 -4.02 -7.61
CA GLN A 288 6.42 -4.28 -7.15
C GLN A 288 7.48 -4.05 -8.25
N THR A 289 7.06 -3.96 -9.51
CA THR A 289 7.91 -3.74 -10.70
C THR A 289 7.68 -2.38 -11.37
N GLN A 290 7.60 -1.28 -10.60
CA GLN A 290 7.79 0.05 -11.19
C GLN A 290 9.28 0.30 -11.47
N GLY A 291 9.72 -0.28 -12.58
CA GLY A 291 11.08 -0.22 -13.13
C GLY A 291 11.20 -1.19 -14.28
N THR A 292 10.41 -0.97 -15.34
CA THR A 292 10.27 -1.78 -16.56
C THR A 292 9.67 -3.19 -16.41
N ALA A 293 8.65 -3.44 -17.24
CA ALA A 293 7.92 -4.68 -17.48
C ALA A 293 6.81 -5.06 -16.48
N ILE A 294 5.60 -5.22 -17.05
CA ILE A 294 4.58 -6.20 -16.64
C ILE A 294 5.30 -7.43 -16.06
N PRO A 295 4.85 -8.04 -14.94
CA PRO A 295 5.47 -9.27 -14.44
C PRO A 295 5.58 -10.27 -15.60
N SER A 296 6.79 -10.39 -16.11
CA SER A 296 7.10 -11.19 -17.27
C SER A 296 6.93 -12.62 -16.82
N PHE A 297 6.02 -13.34 -17.47
CA PHE A 297 5.98 -14.79 -17.43
C PHE A 297 7.28 -15.28 -18.09
N LYS A 298 8.41 -15.22 -17.38
CA LYS A 298 9.65 -15.84 -17.82
C LYS A 298 9.41 -17.33 -17.74
N THR A 299 9.16 -17.91 -18.90
CA THR A 299 9.10 -19.35 -19.11
C THR A 299 10.43 -19.89 -18.63
N THR A 300 10.40 -20.72 -17.58
CA THR A 300 11.56 -21.53 -17.24
C THR A 300 11.60 -22.61 -18.31
N SER A 301 12.34 -22.37 -19.39
CA SER A 301 12.72 -23.43 -20.31
C SER A 301 13.60 -24.40 -19.52
N GLN A 302 13.03 -25.50 -19.08
CA GLN A 302 13.80 -26.66 -18.66
C GLN A 302 14.26 -27.37 -19.94
N GLU A 303 15.58 -27.43 -20.12
CA GLU A 303 16.27 -28.48 -20.89
C GLU A 303 16.17 -29.83 -20.16
#